data_AF-A0A0B7ALX9-F1
#
_entry.id   AF-A0A0B7ALX9-F1
#
_cell.length_a   1.000
_cell.length_b   1.000
_cell.length_c   1.000
_cell.angle_alpha   90.00
_cell.angle_beta   90.00
_cell.angle_gamma   90.00
#
_symmetry.space_group_name_H-M   'P 1'
#
loop_
_entity.id
_entity.type
_entity.pdbx_description
1 polymer ?
#
loop_
_entity_poly.entity_id
_entity_poly.type
_entity_poly.pdbx_seq_one_letter_code
_entity_poly.pdbx_strand_id
1 'polypeptide(L)'
;VIQALTRICADAQCVVDIYLNYDCDLSLANIFERLINDLSKIAQGRQALELGATPNQEKTMRIKGLQCLVSILKCMVEWSKDLYINPHSQSNLGPDNKPYTETDNDSGSGTMTSYGSTNSLSSNSSAPTTNTISGSSAPGVTPTDSPEQFEVLKQQKEVMEIGIELFNKKPLKGIQYLQEQEMVGKLPEDIAEFFHNEERLDKTVVGDFLGENEKLHKEVMYAYIDQMDFADTDIVSSLRQFLAGFRLPGESQKIDRLMEKFASRYYECNQGMEIFASADTAYVWHSL
;
A
#
# COMPACT_ATOMS: atom_id res chain seq x y z
N VAL A 1 -14.68 -16.68 15.78
CA VAL A 1 -13.72 -15.63 15.39
C VAL A 1 -12.45 -15.66 16.23
N ILE A 2 -12.47 -15.30 17.52
CA ILE A 2 -11.25 -15.27 18.37
C ILE A 2 -10.46 -16.60 18.36
N GLN A 3 -11.11 -17.76 18.48
CA GLN A 3 -10.43 -19.06 18.41
C GLN A 3 -9.76 -19.35 17.06
N ALA A 4 -10.32 -18.83 15.96
CA ALA A 4 -9.71 -18.98 14.63
C ALA A 4 -8.48 -18.05 14.51
N LEU A 5 -8.61 -16.80 14.98
CA LEU A 5 -7.49 -15.86 15.06
C LEU A 5 -6.35 -16.43 15.92
N THR A 6 -6.65 -17.04 17.08
CA THR A 6 -5.64 -17.68 17.93
C THR A 6 -4.88 -18.80 17.21
N ARG A 7 -5.51 -19.54 16.29
CA ARG A 7 -4.82 -20.58 15.52
C ARG A 7 -3.91 -19.98 14.44
N ILE A 8 -4.39 -18.99 13.70
CA ILE A 8 -3.60 -18.30 12.67
C ILE A 8 -2.39 -17.60 13.31
N CYS A 9 -2.61 -16.95 14.46
CA CYS A 9 -1.59 -16.19 15.18
C CYS A 9 -0.64 -17.07 16.02
N ALA A 10 -0.87 -18.38 16.08
CA ALA A 10 0.04 -19.32 16.73
C ALA A 10 1.17 -19.77 15.80
N ASP A 11 1.05 -19.52 14.48
CA ASP A 11 2.08 -19.76 13.50
C ASP A 11 2.92 -18.49 13.30
N ALA A 12 4.22 -18.58 13.60
CA ALA A 12 5.14 -17.46 13.47
C ALA A 12 5.31 -17.02 12.02
N GLN A 13 5.29 -17.95 11.06
CA GLN A 13 5.42 -17.61 9.64
C GLN A 13 4.23 -16.78 9.18
N CYS A 14 3.01 -17.19 9.55
CA CYS A 14 1.80 -16.41 9.29
C CYS A 14 1.86 -15.01 9.92
N VAL A 15 2.36 -14.87 11.15
CA VAL A 15 2.47 -13.57 11.83
C VAL A 15 3.48 -12.65 11.14
N VAL A 16 4.64 -13.19 10.74
CA VAL A 16 5.66 -12.46 10.00
C VAL A 16 5.14 -12.06 8.61
N ASP A 17 4.49 -12.97 7.90
CA ASP A 17 3.93 -12.70 6.57
C ASP A 17 2.84 -11.63 6.64
N ILE A 18 1.98 -11.63 7.66
CA ILE A 18 0.98 -10.57 7.85
C ILE A 18 1.68 -9.22 8.08
N TYR A 19 2.74 -9.19 8.89
CA TYR A 19 3.47 -7.95 9.16
C TYR A 19 4.19 -7.42 7.92
N LEU A 20 4.97 -8.26 7.24
CA LEU A 20 5.76 -7.84 6.08
C LEU A 20 4.88 -7.47 4.88
N ASN A 21 3.83 -8.26 4.60
CA ASN A 21 3.00 -8.02 3.43
C ASN A 21 1.93 -6.94 3.61
N TYR A 22 1.62 -6.50 4.84
CA TYR A 22 0.57 -5.51 5.07
C TYR A 22 1.05 -4.29 5.85
N ASP A 23 1.70 -4.48 7.00
CA ASP A 23 2.12 -3.35 7.85
C ASP A 23 3.36 -2.65 7.28
N CYS A 24 4.25 -3.35 6.58
CA CYS A 24 5.43 -2.78 5.93
C CYS A 24 5.20 -2.31 4.48
N ASP A 25 3.97 -2.39 3.96
CA ASP A 25 3.59 -1.83 2.67
C ASP A 25 2.89 -0.47 2.86
N LEU A 26 3.32 0.57 2.13
CA LEU A 26 2.81 1.94 2.25
C LEU A 26 1.32 2.07 1.88
N SER A 27 0.82 1.21 1.00
CA SER A 27 -0.53 1.25 0.42
C SER A 27 -1.54 0.38 1.16
N LEU A 28 -1.08 -0.65 1.88
CA LEU A 28 -1.95 -1.61 2.54
C LEU A 28 -2.28 -1.22 3.99
N ALA A 29 -3.35 -1.78 4.55
CA ALA A 29 -3.74 -1.50 5.93
C ALA A 29 -2.78 -2.15 6.95
N ASN A 30 -2.58 -1.54 8.12
CA ASN A 30 -1.84 -2.15 9.24
C ASN A 30 -2.66 -3.28 9.90
N ILE A 31 -2.73 -4.45 9.23
CA ILE A 31 -3.52 -5.59 9.69
C ILE A 31 -2.96 -6.17 10.99
N PHE A 32 -1.64 -6.30 11.10
CA PHE A 32 -1.00 -6.81 12.31
C PHE A 32 -1.23 -5.84 13.47
N GLU A 33 -0.98 -4.55 13.29
CA GLU A 33 -1.23 -3.55 14.34
C GLU A 33 -2.69 -3.53 14.80
N ARG A 34 -3.66 -3.54 13.86
CA ARG A 34 -5.09 -3.57 14.19
C ARG A 34 -5.46 -4.82 14.99
N LEU A 35 -4.96 -5.98 14.58
CA LEU A 35 -5.17 -7.24 15.28
C LEU A 35 -4.65 -7.16 16.73
N ILE A 36 -3.44 -6.66 16.94
CA ILE A 36 -2.85 -6.51 18.29
C ILE A 36 -3.67 -5.52 19.13
N ASN A 37 -4.06 -4.39 18.55
CA ASN A 37 -4.87 -3.37 19.21
C ASN A 37 -6.24 -3.90 19.64
N ASP A 38 -6.92 -4.67 18.79
CA ASP A 38 -8.23 -5.25 19.11
C ASP A 38 -8.12 -6.35 20.17
N LEU A 39 -7.12 -7.23 20.08
CA LEU A 39 -6.83 -8.21 21.14
C LEU A 39 -6.52 -7.54 22.48
N SER A 40 -5.80 -6.41 22.46
CA SER A 40 -5.49 -5.60 23.64
C SER A 40 -6.76 -4.98 24.26
N LYS A 41 -7.64 -4.40 23.45
CA LYS A 41 -8.94 -3.86 23.91
C LYS A 41 -9.81 -4.96 24.54
N ILE A 42 -9.86 -6.15 23.93
CA ILE A 42 -10.58 -7.31 24.46
C ILE A 42 -9.98 -7.74 25.81
N ALA A 43 -8.65 -7.83 25.92
CA ALA A 43 -7.95 -8.19 27.16
C ALA A 43 -8.22 -7.20 28.30
N GLN A 44 -8.31 -5.91 27.97
CA GLN A 44 -8.59 -4.83 28.93
C GLN A 44 -10.06 -4.76 29.36
N GLY A 45 -10.98 -5.44 28.65
CA GLY A 45 -12.41 -5.44 28.96
C GLY A 45 -13.16 -4.18 28.53
N ARG A 46 -12.53 -3.28 27.75
CA ARG A 46 -13.16 -2.01 27.33
C ARG A 46 -14.42 -2.20 26.48
N GLN A 47 -14.54 -3.32 25.76
CA GLN A 47 -15.68 -3.64 24.88
C GLN A 47 -16.83 -4.39 25.58
N ALA A 48 -16.64 -4.90 26.81
CA ALA A 48 -17.64 -5.76 27.44
C ALA A 48 -18.87 -5.00 27.96
N LEU A 49 -18.71 -3.71 28.30
CA LEU A 49 -19.79 -2.87 28.80
C LEU A 49 -20.78 -2.46 27.70
N GLU A 50 -20.29 -2.22 26.48
CA GLU A 50 -21.14 -1.87 25.32
C GLU A 50 -22.00 -3.03 24.81
N LEU A 51 -21.55 -4.27 25.02
CA LEU A 51 -22.21 -5.47 24.49
C LEU A 51 -23.24 -6.09 25.44
N GLY A 52 -23.48 -5.49 26.61
CA GLY A 52 -24.38 -6.06 27.63
C GLY A 52 -23.94 -7.44 28.12
N ALA A 53 -22.63 -7.74 28.07
CA ALA A 53 -22.10 -9.05 28.41
C ALA A 53 -22.20 -9.31 29.92
N THR A 54 -22.48 -10.57 30.29
CA THR A 54 -22.44 -10.95 31.71
C THR A 54 -21.00 -10.87 32.26
N PRO A 55 -20.81 -10.64 33.57
CA PRO A 55 -19.47 -10.57 34.17
C PRO A 55 -18.61 -11.82 33.90
N ASN A 56 -19.23 -13.00 33.79
CA ASN A 56 -18.55 -14.25 33.47
C ASN A 56 -18.11 -14.33 32.00
N GLN A 57 -18.92 -13.79 31.08
CA GLN A 57 -18.57 -13.71 29.67
C GLN A 57 -17.43 -12.70 29.44
N GLU A 58 -17.48 -11.53 30.08
CA GLU A 58 -16.38 -10.56 30.06
C GLU A 58 -15.08 -11.21 30.51
N LYS A 59 -15.08 -11.86 31.68
CA LYS A 59 -13.89 -12.54 32.21
C LYS A 59 -13.32 -13.56 31.22
N THR A 60 -14.20 -14.33 30.59
CA THR A 60 -13.81 -15.33 29.58
C THR A 60 -13.20 -14.67 28.34
N MET A 61 -13.79 -13.58 27.84
CA MET A 61 -13.26 -12.84 26.68
C MET A 61 -11.90 -12.22 26.97
N ARG A 62 -11.72 -11.62 28.15
CA ARG A 62 -10.44 -11.05 28.59
C ARG A 62 -9.33 -12.09 28.65
N ILE A 63 -9.62 -13.27 29.22
CA ILE A 63 -8.67 -14.39 29.27
C ILE A 63 -8.28 -14.83 27.86
N LYS A 64 -9.25 -14.98 26.95
CA LYS A 64 -8.97 -15.38 25.56
C LYS A 64 -8.15 -14.34 24.81
N GLY A 65 -8.42 -13.05 25.00
CA GLY A 65 -7.61 -11.96 24.42
C GLY A 65 -6.15 -12.01 24.89
N LEU A 66 -5.94 -12.14 26.21
CA LEU A 66 -4.59 -12.30 26.78
C LEU A 66 -3.88 -13.56 26.29
N GLN A 67 -4.57 -14.70 26.22
CA GLN A 67 -3.99 -15.94 25.69
C GLN A 67 -3.51 -15.78 24.25
N CYS A 68 -4.28 -15.08 23.42
CA CYS A 68 -3.92 -14.83 22.03
C CYS A 68 -2.66 -13.96 21.93
N LEU A 69 -2.59 -12.84 22.68
CA LEU A 69 -1.41 -11.97 22.73
C LEU A 69 -0.15 -12.72 23.22
N VAL A 70 -0.30 -13.54 24.25
CA VAL A 70 0.81 -14.36 24.77
C VAL A 70 1.23 -15.41 23.74
N SER A 71 0.30 -15.99 22.99
CA SER A 71 0.62 -16.96 21.93
C SER A 71 1.45 -16.31 20.82
N ILE A 72 1.08 -15.11 20.38
CA ILE A 72 1.83 -14.33 19.38
C ILE A 72 3.25 -14.05 19.88
N LEU A 73 3.38 -13.55 21.11
CA LEU A 73 4.70 -13.28 21.67
C LEU A 73 5.56 -14.54 21.78
N LYS A 74 4.96 -15.66 22.21
CA LYS A 74 5.67 -16.94 22.34
C LYS A 74 6.16 -17.47 20.99
N CYS A 75 5.30 -17.50 19.97
CA CYS A 75 5.70 -18.01 18.65
C CYS A 75 6.79 -17.13 18.01
N MET A 76 6.72 -15.81 18.15
CA MET A 76 7.76 -14.89 17.67
C MET A 76 9.10 -15.06 18.41
N VAL A 77 9.07 -15.31 19.73
CA VAL A 77 10.28 -15.58 20.52
C VAL A 77 10.89 -16.94 20.17
N GLU A 78 10.08 -17.93 19.87
CA GLU A 78 10.54 -19.25 19.45
C GLU A 78 11.18 -19.18 18.06
N TRP A 79 10.48 -18.57 17.09
CA TRP A 79 10.97 -18.36 15.74
C TRP A 79 12.27 -17.55 15.68
N SER A 80 12.38 -16.47 16.47
CA SER A 80 13.61 -15.67 16.49
C SER A 80 14.82 -16.43 17.06
N LYS A 81 14.64 -17.40 17.96
CA LYS A 81 15.75 -18.24 18.46
C LYS A 81 16.33 -19.13 17.37
N ASP A 82 15.49 -19.65 16.49
CA ASP A 82 15.93 -20.50 15.39
C ASP A 82 16.85 -19.75 14.41
N LEU A 83 16.63 -18.45 14.22
CA LEU A 83 17.53 -17.56 13.47
C LEU A 83 18.92 -17.39 14.11
N TYR A 84 19.02 -17.35 15.45
CA TYR A 84 20.30 -17.22 16.15
C TYR A 84 21.08 -18.54 16.25
N ILE A 85 20.39 -19.69 16.20
CA ILE A 85 21.00 -21.01 16.34
C ILE A 85 21.55 -21.52 15.00
N ASN A 86 20.96 -21.13 13.85
CA ASN A 86 21.48 -21.48 12.52
C ASN A 86 21.45 -20.30 11.52
N PRO A 87 22.51 -19.47 11.46
CA PRO A 87 22.58 -18.29 10.59
C PRO A 87 22.47 -18.54 9.08
N HIS A 88 22.60 -19.79 8.62
CA HIS A 88 22.50 -20.18 7.21
C HIS A 88 21.23 -20.96 6.86
N SER A 89 20.31 -21.15 7.81
CA SER A 89 18.98 -21.67 7.49
C SER A 89 18.14 -20.51 6.98
N GLN A 90 18.27 -20.17 5.70
CA GLN A 90 17.25 -19.38 5.04
C GLN A 90 15.92 -20.08 5.29
N SER A 91 15.01 -19.41 6.00
CA SER A 91 13.59 -19.72 5.98
C SER A 91 13.19 -19.74 4.51
N ASN A 92 12.98 -20.93 3.96
CA ASN A 92 12.59 -21.15 2.57
C ASN A 92 11.29 -20.35 2.31
N LEU A 93 11.42 -19.19 1.68
CA LEU A 93 10.33 -18.39 1.10
C LEU A 93 10.00 -18.85 -0.33
N GLY A 94 10.42 -20.06 -0.72
CA GLY A 94 10.11 -20.65 -2.01
C GLY A 94 8.85 -21.53 -1.96
N PRO A 95 8.01 -21.57 -3.02
CA PRO A 95 6.88 -22.48 -3.07
C PRO A 95 7.39 -23.92 -3.06
N ASP A 96 7.04 -24.66 -2.00
CA ASP A 96 7.36 -26.08 -1.81
C ASP A 96 6.88 -26.90 -3.01
N ASN A 97 7.82 -27.32 -3.87
CA ASN A 97 7.59 -28.35 -4.86
C ASN A 97 8.17 -29.66 -4.31
N LYS A 98 7.42 -30.34 -3.44
CA LYS A 98 7.77 -31.71 -3.00
C LYS A 98 7.15 -32.72 -3.98
N PRO A 99 7.94 -33.62 -4.61
CA PRO A 99 7.39 -34.73 -5.37
C PRO A 99 6.82 -35.78 -4.42
N TYR A 100 5.65 -36.31 -4.80
CA TYR A 100 4.94 -37.43 -4.21
C TYR A 100 5.83 -38.68 -4.09
N THR A 101 5.86 -39.30 -2.91
CA THR A 101 6.33 -40.68 -2.71
C THR A 101 5.14 -41.61 -2.59
N GLU A 102 4.92 -42.46 -3.59
CA GLU A 102 4.06 -43.63 -3.47
C GLU A 102 4.79 -44.78 -2.75
N THR A 103 3.97 -45.54 -2.02
CA THR A 103 4.23 -46.71 -1.19
C THR A 103 4.91 -47.86 -1.93
N ASP A 104 5.73 -48.65 -1.22
CA ASP A 104 5.53 -50.12 -1.16
C ASP A 104 6.30 -50.78 0.00
N ASN A 105 5.62 -51.74 0.63
CA ASN A 105 6.12 -52.62 1.70
C ASN A 105 7.00 -53.73 1.10
N ASP A 106 8.17 -54.03 1.69
CA ASP A 106 8.57 -55.42 1.94
C ASP A 106 9.74 -55.53 2.95
N SER A 107 9.75 -56.65 3.67
CA SER A 107 10.61 -57.00 4.79
C SER A 107 11.92 -57.65 4.33
N GLY A 108 13.03 -57.37 5.04
CA GLY A 108 14.15 -58.31 5.09
C GLY A 108 15.57 -57.71 5.05
N SER A 109 16.21 -57.70 6.23
CA SER A 109 17.61 -58.07 6.51
C SER A 109 18.75 -57.65 5.55
N GLY A 110 19.75 -56.95 6.10
CA GLY A 110 21.16 -57.16 5.71
C GLY A 110 21.96 -55.93 5.23
N THR A 111 22.79 -55.43 6.15
CA THR A 111 24.12 -54.79 6.00
C THR A 111 24.77 -54.48 4.65
N MET A 112 25.42 -53.30 4.64
CA MET A 112 26.67 -52.87 3.98
C MET A 112 26.65 -52.14 2.61
N THR A 113 26.93 -50.83 2.71
CA THR A 113 27.92 -50.03 1.97
C THR A 113 28.16 -50.23 0.46
N SER A 114 27.90 -49.14 -0.27
CA SER A 114 28.88 -48.44 -1.15
C SER A 114 28.77 -48.60 -2.69
N TYR A 115 29.29 -47.55 -3.34
CA TYR A 115 29.76 -47.32 -4.72
C TYR A 115 28.73 -47.08 -5.84
N GLY A 116 28.87 -45.90 -6.48
CA GLY A 116 29.17 -45.85 -7.92
C GLY A 116 28.01 -45.61 -8.92
N SER A 117 27.82 -44.33 -9.24
CA SER A 117 27.65 -43.67 -10.56
C SER A 117 27.11 -44.37 -11.82
N THR A 118 26.70 -43.48 -12.75
CA THR A 118 26.36 -43.60 -14.20
C THR A 118 24.86 -43.75 -14.47
N ASN A 119 24.18 -43.05 -15.37
CA ASN A 119 24.51 -42.21 -16.53
C ASN A 119 23.28 -41.28 -16.76
N SER A 120 23.42 -39.96 -17.00
CA SER A 120 23.29 -39.29 -18.33
C SER A 120 22.12 -39.79 -19.21
N LEU A 121 21.27 -38.93 -19.78
CA LEU A 121 21.49 -38.07 -20.95
C LEU A 121 20.31 -37.06 -21.03
N SER A 122 20.49 -35.75 -20.93
CA SER A 122 20.77 -34.75 -21.99
C SER A 122 19.83 -34.73 -23.19
N SER A 123 19.14 -33.60 -23.41
CA SER A 123 18.73 -33.07 -24.73
C SER A 123 18.47 -31.58 -24.64
N ASN A 124 19.29 -30.80 -25.34
CA ASN A 124 19.26 -29.35 -25.46
C ASN A 124 19.00 -29.00 -26.93
N SER A 125 18.12 -28.05 -27.22
CA SER A 125 18.02 -27.38 -28.53
C SER A 125 17.26 -26.06 -28.34
N SER A 126 17.92 -24.91 -28.18
CA SER A 126 18.51 -24.02 -29.21
C SER A 126 17.50 -23.07 -29.87
N ALA A 127 17.62 -21.77 -29.60
CA ALA A 127 17.38 -20.70 -30.57
C ALA A 127 18.30 -19.50 -30.26
N PRO A 128 18.74 -18.73 -31.27
CA PRO A 128 20.02 -18.01 -31.23
C PRO A 128 19.91 -16.49 -31.07
N THR A 129 21.08 -15.93 -30.83
CA THR A 129 21.48 -14.57 -30.49
C THR A 129 21.50 -13.59 -31.66
N THR A 130 21.30 -12.30 -31.37
CA THR A 130 22.03 -11.20 -32.04
C THR A 130 22.53 -10.20 -31.01
N ASN A 131 23.85 -10.01 -31.01
CA ASN A 131 24.65 -9.20 -30.10
C ASN A 131 24.64 -7.70 -30.46
N THR A 132 24.69 -6.86 -29.42
CA THR A 132 25.52 -5.64 -29.41
C THR A 132 26.11 -5.44 -28.01
N ILE A 133 27.43 -5.25 -27.95
CA ILE A 133 28.29 -5.30 -26.77
C ILE A 133 28.57 -3.88 -26.29
N SER A 134 28.46 -3.63 -24.98
CA SER A 134 29.34 -2.73 -24.22
C SER A 134 29.21 -2.95 -22.70
N GLY A 135 30.15 -3.72 -22.15
CA GLY A 135 30.88 -3.42 -20.91
C GLY A 135 30.16 -3.37 -19.55
N SER A 136 30.43 -4.43 -18.76
CA SER A 136 30.81 -4.37 -17.32
C SER A 136 29.72 -4.58 -16.25
N SER A 137 29.41 -5.86 -16.03
CA SER A 137 29.39 -6.56 -14.72
C SER A 137 28.68 -5.96 -13.49
N ALA A 138 27.46 -6.42 -13.21
CA ALA A 138 27.11 -7.11 -11.95
C ALA A 138 25.76 -7.87 -12.09
N PRO A 139 25.70 -9.20 -11.86
CA PRO A 139 24.46 -9.97 -11.89
C PRO A 139 23.85 -10.09 -10.49
N GLY A 140 22.53 -9.90 -10.38
CA GLY A 140 21.71 -10.38 -9.27
C GLY A 140 21.66 -9.47 -8.04
N VAL A 141 20.85 -8.42 -8.10
CA VAL A 141 20.20 -7.91 -6.89
C VAL A 141 19.10 -8.92 -6.55
N THR A 142 19.45 -9.95 -5.77
CA THR A 142 18.46 -10.53 -4.87
C THR A 142 17.94 -9.37 -4.04
N PRO A 143 16.62 -9.11 -3.95
CA PRO A 143 16.12 -8.15 -2.97
C PRO A 143 16.59 -8.68 -1.62
N THR A 144 17.60 -8.02 -1.06
CA THR A 144 18.03 -8.33 0.29
C THR A 144 16.91 -7.84 1.17
N ASP A 145 16.08 -8.75 1.66
CA ASP A 145 15.15 -8.54 2.77
C ASP A 145 15.96 -8.12 4.01
N SER A 146 16.53 -6.91 3.99
CA SER A 146 17.27 -6.39 5.11
C SER A 146 16.26 -5.84 6.12
N PRO A 147 16.35 -6.24 7.41
CA PRO A 147 15.44 -5.74 8.44
C PRO A 147 15.36 -4.21 8.50
N GLU A 148 16.45 -3.53 8.17
CA GLU A 148 16.55 -2.07 8.08
C GLU A 148 15.62 -1.48 7.02
N GLN A 149 15.43 -2.13 5.87
CA GLN A 149 14.51 -1.63 4.82
C GLN A 149 13.06 -1.67 5.29
N PHE A 150 12.64 -2.73 5.96
CA PHE A 150 11.29 -2.85 6.50
C PHE A 150 11.02 -1.87 7.65
N GLU A 151 12.04 -1.55 8.45
CA GLU A 151 11.94 -0.53 9.50
C GLU A 151 11.74 0.86 8.89
N VAL A 152 12.51 1.21 7.85
CA VAL A 152 12.35 2.49 7.13
C VAL A 152 10.98 2.60 6.46
N LEU A 153 10.53 1.55 5.75
CA LEU A 153 9.21 1.54 5.10
C LEU A 153 8.08 1.73 6.11
N LYS A 154 8.14 1.03 7.25
CA LYS A 154 7.15 1.19 8.30
C LYS A 154 7.17 2.58 8.93
N GLN A 155 8.34 3.14 9.17
CA GLN A 155 8.46 4.50 9.70
C GLN A 155 7.88 5.53 8.72
N GLN A 156 8.20 5.41 7.43
CA GLN A 156 7.63 6.26 6.38
C GLN A 156 6.11 6.14 6.31
N LYS A 157 5.58 4.92 6.45
CA LYS A 157 4.14 4.68 6.50
C LYS A 157 3.47 5.39 7.67
N GLU A 158 4.03 5.25 8.87
CA GLU A 158 3.48 5.88 10.09
C GLU A 158 3.46 7.41 9.95
N VAL A 159 4.54 7.99 9.44
CA VAL A 159 4.60 9.42 9.14
C VAL A 159 3.52 9.81 8.12
N MET A 160 3.36 9.05 7.04
CA MET A 160 2.34 9.35 6.03
C MET A 160 0.93 9.29 6.62
N GLU A 161 0.62 8.27 7.42
CA GLU A 161 -0.69 8.13 8.07
C GLU A 161 -0.99 9.28 9.03
N ILE A 162 -0.03 9.70 9.85
CA ILE A 162 -0.16 10.87 10.73
C ILE A 162 -0.40 12.14 9.90
N GLY A 163 0.34 12.31 8.80
CA GLY A 163 0.21 13.46 7.91
C GLY A 163 -1.16 13.53 7.24
N ILE A 164 -1.69 12.40 6.77
CA ILE A 164 -3.04 12.30 6.18
C ILE A 164 -4.11 12.61 7.23
N GLU A 165 -4.00 12.04 8.44
CA GLU A 165 -4.95 12.33 9.51
C GLU A 165 -4.94 13.82 9.89
N LEU A 166 -3.75 14.42 9.93
CA LEU A 166 -3.59 15.83 10.20
C LEU A 166 -4.13 16.69 9.05
N PHE A 167 -3.93 16.28 7.80
CA PHE A 167 -4.49 16.95 6.62
C PHE A 167 -6.02 16.97 6.67
N ASN A 168 -6.64 15.82 6.92
CA ASN A 168 -8.10 15.67 7.00
C ASN A 168 -8.72 16.55 8.10
N LYS A 169 -7.95 16.90 9.15
CA LYS A 169 -8.39 17.82 10.22
C LYS A 169 -8.00 19.28 9.97
N LYS A 170 -6.79 19.50 9.44
CA LYS A 170 -6.11 20.80 9.28
C LYS A 170 -5.18 20.72 8.06
N PRO A 171 -5.68 20.99 6.84
CA PRO A 171 -4.97 20.71 5.59
C PRO A 171 -3.55 21.29 5.53
N LEU A 172 -3.41 22.59 5.83
CA LEU A 172 -2.12 23.27 5.82
C LEU A 172 -1.13 22.68 6.84
N LYS A 173 -1.60 22.24 8.01
CA LYS A 173 -0.73 21.61 9.00
C LYS A 173 -0.31 20.21 8.59
N GLY A 174 -1.21 19.46 7.94
CA GLY A 174 -0.90 18.13 7.39
C GLY A 174 0.17 18.22 6.31
N ILE A 175 0.00 19.11 5.34
CA ILE A 175 1.00 19.35 4.29
C ILE A 175 2.32 19.81 4.91
N GLN A 176 2.30 20.78 5.82
CA GLN A 176 3.51 21.26 6.48
C GLN A 176 4.25 20.13 7.20
N TYR A 177 3.54 19.29 7.96
CA TYR A 177 4.13 18.15 8.64
C TYR A 177 4.77 17.17 7.64
N LEU A 178 4.07 16.82 6.56
CA LEU A 178 4.60 15.94 5.53
C LEU A 178 5.84 16.52 4.83
N GLN A 179 5.89 17.85 4.65
CA GLN A 179 7.05 18.55 4.10
C GLN A 179 8.25 18.58 5.05
N GLU A 180 8.00 18.72 6.35
CA GLU A 180 9.04 18.68 7.38
C GLU A 180 9.64 17.27 7.53
N GLN A 181 8.85 16.24 7.23
CA GLN A 181 9.29 14.84 7.24
C GLN A 181 9.79 14.36 5.87
N GLU A 182 9.96 15.27 4.90
CA GLU A 182 10.44 14.98 3.54
C GLU A 182 9.59 13.96 2.75
N MET A 183 8.33 13.77 3.15
CA MET A 183 7.38 12.89 2.46
C MET A 183 6.68 13.55 1.29
N VAL A 184 6.55 14.89 1.32
CA VAL A 184 5.97 15.70 0.24
C VAL A 184 6.89 16.89 0.01
N GLY A 185 7.09 17.26 -1.26
CA GLY A 185 7.91 18.42 -1.61
C GLY A 185 7.24 19.77 -1.27
N LYS A 186 8.02 20.85 -1.39
CA LYS A 186 7.57 22.20 -1.00
C LYS A 186 6.91 22.98 -2.13
N LEU A 187 7.02 22.48 -3.35
CA LEU A 187 6.47 23.15 -4.51
C LEU A 187 4.97 22.82 -4.65
N PRO A 188 4.16 23.73 -5.24
CA PRO A 188 2.75 23.46 -5.49
C PRO A 188 2.51 22.20 -6.32
N GLU A 189 3.42 21.89 -7.24
CA GLU A 189 3.41 20.69 -8.07
C GLU A 189 3.56 19.40 -7.26
N ASP A 190 4.40 19.42 -6.22
CA ASP A 190 4.62 18.26 -5.34
C ASP A 190 3.36 17.98 -4.49
N ILE A 191 2.69 19.04 -4.04
CA ILE A 191 1.43 18.93 -3.28
C ILE A 191 0.31 18.41 -4.19
N ALA A 192 0.27 18.88 -5.44
CA ALA A 192 -0.66 18.39 -6.44
C ALA A 192 -0.45 16.90 -6.75
N GLU A 193 0.80 16.47 -6.90
CA GLU A 193 1.14 15.06 -7.10
C GLU A 193 0.72 14.20 -5.90
N PHE A 194 0.96 14.70 -4.68
CA PHE A 194 0.47 14.05 -3.47
C PHE A 194 -1.06 13.82 -3.49
N PHE A 195 -1.84 14.81 -3.93
CA PHE A 195 -3.29 14.66 -4.04
C PHE A 195 -3.76 13.68 -5.11
N HIS A 196 -2.98 13.49 -6.18
CA HIS A 196 -3.28 12.49 -7.21
C HIS A 196 -2.94 11.07 -6.76
N ASN A 197 -1.84 10.92 -6.02
CA ASN A 197 -1.30 9.61 -5.65
C ASN A 197 -1.92 9.02 -4.37
N GLU A 198 -2.38 9.87 -3.43
CA GLU A 198 -2.84 9.40 -2.12
C GLU A 198 -4.37 9.27 -2.05
N GLU A 199 -4.87 8.05 -2.30
CA GLU A 199 -6.31 7.75 -2.28
C GLU A 199 -6.96 7.80 -0.89
N ARG A 200 -6.16 7.75 0.19
CA ARG A 200 -6.65 7.80 1.58
C ARG A 200 -7.04 9.21 2.03
N LEU A 201 -6.78 10.24 1.24
CA LEU A 201 -7.20 11.61 1.53
C LEU A 201 -8.73 11.73 1.53
N ASP A 202 -9.25 12.55 2.45
CA ASP A 202 -10.67 12.90 2.41
C ASP A 202 -10.94 13.78 1.18
N LYS A 203 -11.67 13.21 0.22
CA LYS A 203 -12.03 13.86 -1.05
C LYS A 203 -12.77 15.19 -0.85
N THR A 204 -13.49 15.35 0.26
CA THR A 204 -14.16 16.61 0.60
C THR A 204 -13.14 17.67 0.98
N VAL A 205 -12.17 17.30 1.82
CA VAL A 205 -11.09 18.18 2.27
C VAL A 205 -10.19 18.59 1.10
N VAL A 206 -9.89 17.67 0.19
CA VAL A 206 -9.14 17.98 -1.05
C VAL A 206 -9.90 18.99 -1.91
N GLY A 207 -11.21 18.78 -2.12
CA GLY A 207 -12.03 19.68 -2.92
C GLY A 207 -12.15 21.08 -2.31
N ASP A 208 -12.34 21.16 -1.00
CA ASP A 208 -12.37 22.44 -0.27
C ASP A 208 -11.02 23.16 -0.36
N PHE A 209 -9.91 22.43 -0.20
CA PHE A 209 -8.55 22.97 -0.31
C PHE A 209 -8.29 23.55 -1.71
N LEU A 210 -8.56 22.79 -2.78
CA LEU A 210 -8.34 23.25 -4.15
C LEU A 210 -9.23 24.44 -4.54
N GLY A 211 -10.40 24.57 -3.92
CA GLY A 211 -11.32 25.67 -4.18
C GLY A 211 -10.97 27.00 -3.49
N GLU A 212 -10.03 27.01 -2.53
CA GLU A 212 -9.74 28.20 -1.74
C GLU A 212 -9.14 29.37 -2.53
N ASN A 213 -9.40 30.60 -2.06
CA ASN A 213 -9.01 31.83 -2.76
C ASN A 213 -7.59 32.33 -2.40
N GLU A 214 -6.88 31.64 -1.50
CA GLU A 214 -5.52 32.02 -1.14
C GLU A 214 -4.50 31.63 -2.22
N LYS A 215 -3.37 32.35 -2.25
CA LYS A 215 -2.33 32.19 -3.28
C LYS A 215 -1.83 30.75 -3.41
N LEU A 216 -1.43 30.12 -2.30
CA LEU A 216 -0.91 28.75 -2.28
C LEU A 216 -1.94 27.76 -2.85
N HIS A 217 -3.18 27.85 -2.39
CA HIS A 217 -4.25 26.94 -2.80
C HIS A 217 -4.54 27.05 -4.30
N LYS A 218 -4.53 28.26 -4.86
CA LYS A 218 -4.65 28.47 -6.31
C LYS A 218 -3.48 27.90 -7.08
N GLU A 219 -2.26 28.11 -6.62
CA GLU A 219 -1.06 27.56 -7.26
C GLU A 219 -1.11 26.02 -7.28
N VAL A 220 -1.51 25.39 -6.17
CA VAL A 220 -1.71 23.94 -6.09
C VAL A 220 -2.85 23.48 -6.99
N MET A 221 -3.97 24.22 -7.04
CA MET A 221 -5.11 23.91 -7.91
C MET A 221 -4.73 23.98 -9.40
N TYR A 222 -3.94 24.98 -9.78
CA TYR A 222 -3.41 25.08 -11.13
C TYR A 222 -2.52 23.88 -11.46
N ALA A 223 -1.54 23.57 -10.60
CA ALA A 223 -0.66 22.44 -10.79
C ALA A 223 -1.42 21.10 -10.84
N TYR A 224 -2.43 20.92 -9.98
CA TYR A 224 -3.26 19.71 -9.94
C TYR A 224 -3.99 19.47 -11.25
N ILE A 225 -4.61 20.50 -11.82
CA ILE A 225 -5.35 20.40 -13.08
C ILE A 225 -4.38 20.30 -14.26
N ASP A 226 -3.24 20.97 -14.22
CA ASP A 226 -2.23 20.93 -15.28
C ASP A 226 -1.52 19.56 -15.38
N GLN A 227 -1.50 18.78 -14.31
CA GLN A 227 -1.03 17.39 -14.31
C GLN A 227 -2.06 16.41 -14.91
N MET A 228 -3.30 16.85 -15.16
CA MET A 228 -4.30 16.03 -15.84
C MET A 228 -4.16 16.13 -17.35
N ASP A 229 -4.29 14.98 -18.02
CA ASP A 229 -4.36 14.88 -19.46
C ASP A 229 -5.81 14.63 -19.90
N PHE A 230 -6.30 15.51 -20.77
CA PHE A 230 -7.63 15.46 -21.36
C PHE A 230 -7.59 15.33 -22.89
N ALA A 231 -6.43 15.05 -23.47
CA ALA A 231 -6.32 14.81 -24.91
C ALA A 231 -7.20 13.63 -25.34
N ASP A 232 -7.80 13.74 -26.53
CA ASP A 232 -8.62 12.68 -27.13
C ASP A 232 -9.84 12.23 -26.31
N THR A 233 -10.27 13.04 -25.34
CA THR A 233 -11.46 12.76 -24.51
C THR A 233 -12.54 13.80 -24.73
N ASP A 234 -13.81 13.37 -24.72
CA ASP A 234 -14.93 14.31 -24.76
C ASP A 234 -15.10 15.01 -23.40
N ILE A 235 -15.68 16.20 -23.43
CA ILE A 235 -15.83 17.06 -22.24
C ILE A 235 -16.51 16.37 -21.06
N VAL A 236 -17.46 15.46 -21.29
CA VAL A 236 -18.15 14.76 -20.20
C VAL A 236 -17.23 13.74 -19.55
N SER A 237 -16.43 13.02 -20.35
CA SER A 237 -15.42 12.10 -19.85
C SER A 237 -14.31 12.82 -19.10
N SER A 238 -13.79 13.93 -19.64
CA SER A 238 -12.77 14.75 -18.98
C SER A 238 -13.29 15.32 -17.66
N LEU A 239 -14.55 15.79 -17.63
CA LEU A 239 -15.17 16.30 -16.41
C LEU A 239 -15.34 15.19 -15.36
N ARG A 240 -15.70 13.97 -15.76
CA ARG A 240 -15.75 12.82 -14.84
C ARG A 240 -14.38 12.48 -14.27
N GLN A 241 -13.35 12.51 -15.10
CA GLN A 241 -11.96 12.28 -14.67
C GLN A 241 -11.52 13.37 -13.68
N PHE A 242 -11.76 14.64 -14.00
CA PHE A 242 -11.47 15.77 -13.12
C PHE A 242 -12.15 15.63 -11.74
N LEU A 243 -13.44 15.29 -11.73
CA LEU A 243 -14.22 15.15 -10.50
C LEU A 243 -14.04 13.80 -9.78
N ALA A 244 -13.20 12.89 -10.30
CA ALA A 244 -12.95 11.59 -9.65
C ALA A 244 -12.04 11.74 -8.41
N GLY A 245 -11.12 12.71 -8.44
CA GLY A 245 -10.12 12.95 -7.41
C GLY A 245 -10.67 13.56 -6.12
N PHE A 246 -11.74 14.36 -6.19
CA PHE A 246 -12.27 15.10 -5.05
C PHE A 246 -13.80 15.23 -5.07
N ARG A 247 -14.39 15.82 -4.02
CA ARG A 247 -15.82 16.18 -3.97
C ARG A 247 -15.94 17.68 -4.21
N LEU A 248 -16.84 18.08 -5.11
CA LEU A 248 -17.06 19.50 -5.40
C LEU A 248 -17.48 20.26 -4.13
N PRO A 249 -16.85 21.41 -3.84
CA PRO A 249 -17.25 22.27 -2.74
C PRO A 249 -18.67 22.82 -2.98
N GLY A 250 -19.39 23.14 -1.91
CA GLY A 250 -20.76 23.67 -2.03
C GLY A 250 -20.85 25.16 -2.38
N GLU A 251 -19.74 25.88 -2.23
CA GLU A 251 -19.68 27.34 -2.42
C GLU A 251 -19.50 27.68 -3.90
N SER A 252 -20.43 28.45 -4.48
CA SER A 252 -20.44 28.74 -5.92
C SER A 252 -19.13 29.37 -6.42
N GLN A 253 -18.50 30.24 -5.63
CA GLN A 253 -17.23 30.87 -5.98
C GLN A 253 -16.05 29.88 -6.07
N LYS A 254 -16.08 28.80 -5.29
CA LYS A 254 -15.06 27.74 -5.36
C LYS A 254 -15.26 26.87 -6.59
N ILE A 255 -16.53 26.51 -6.87
CA ILE A 255 -16.90 25.76 -8.06
C ILE A 255 -16.49 26.51 -9.33
N ASP A 256 -16.84 27.80 -9.40
CA ASP A 256 -16.56 28.66 -10.55
C ASP A 256 -15.06 28.66 -10.90
N ARG A 257 -14.20 28.85 -9.90
CA ARG A 257 -12.74 28.81 -10.06
C ARG A 257 -12.22 27.47 -10.58
N LEU A 258 -12.73 26.36 -10.02
CA LEU A 258 -12.34 25.02 -10.45
C LEU A 258 -12.78 24.75 -11.89
N MET A 259 -13.98 25.20 -12.25
CA MET A 259 -14.52 25.05 -13.61
C MET A 259 -13.79 25.93 -14.62
N GLU A 260 -13.42 27.16 -14.25
CA GLU A 260 -12.65 28.10 -15.08
C GLU A 260 -11.27 27.52 -15.43
N LYS A 261 -10.55 26.96 -14.45
CA LYS A 261 -9.26 26.32 -14.74
C LYS A 261 -9.44 25.01 -15.53
N PHE A 262 -10.45 24.21 -15.23
CA PHE A 262 -10.77 23.01 -16.02
C PHE A 262 -11.05 23.38 -17.49
N ALA A 263 -11.78 24.48 -17.74
CA ALA A 263 -11.99 25.06 -19.07
C ALA A 263 -10.70 25.19 -19.85
N SER A 264 -9.78 25.94 -19.24
CA SER A 264 -8.53 26.37 -19.85
C SER A 264 -7.72 25.13 -20.20
N ARG A 265 -7.64 24.18 -19.27
CA ARG A 265 -6.88 22.95 -19.47
C ARG A 265 -7.49 22.05 -20.53
N TYR A 266 -8.80 21.83 -20.50
CA TYR A 266 -9.48 21.03 -21.51
C TYR A 266 -9.30 21.61 -22.91
N TYR A 267 -9.41 22.94 -23.03
CA TYR A 267 -9.16 23.65 -24.29
C TYR A 267 -7.70 23.47 -24.75
N GLU A 268 -6.72 23.68 -23.87
CA GLU A 268 -5.28 23.48 -24.14
C GLU A 268 -4.95 22.07 -24.66
N CYS A 269 -5.54 21.03 -24.07
CA CYS A 269 -5.35 19.65 -24.51
C CYS A 269 -6.01 19.33 -25.86
N ASN A 270 -7.02 20.10 -26.28
CA ASN A 270 -7.88 19.77 -27.43
C ASN A 270 -7.89 20.86 -28.52
N GLN A 271 -6.93 21.79 -28.54
CA GLN A 271 -6.83 22.89 -29.52
C GLN A 271 -6.77 22.41 -30.98
N GLY A 272 -6.38 21.15 -31.22
CA GLY A 272 -6.29 20.55 -32.55
C GLY A 272 -7.56 19.86 -33.05
N MET A 273 -8.57 19.68 -32.20
CA MET A 273 -9.85 19.10 -32.61
C MET A 273 -10.84 20.23 -32.90
N GLU A 274 -11.55 20.19 -34.03
CA GLU A 274 -12.67 21.09 -34.36
C GLU A 274 -13.91 20.83 -33.46
N ILE A 275 -13.74 20.75 -32.13
CA ILE A 275 -14.81 20.42 -31.17
C ILE A 275 -15.81 21.59 -31.05
N PHE A 276 -15.39 22.81 -31.37
CA PHE A 276 -16.27 23.99 -31.37
C PHE A 276 -16.75 24.28 -32.79
N ALA A 277 -17.84 23.62 -33.19
CA ALA A 277 -18.49 23.83 -34.49
C ALA A 277 -19.10 25.24 -34.69
N SER A 278 -19.06 26.13 -33.68
CA SER A 278 -19.52 27.51 -33.79
C SER A 278 -18.81 28.44 -32.80
N ALA A 279 -18.46 29.64 -33.27
CA ALA A 279 -17.87 30.73 -32.48
C ALA A 279 -18.70 31.12 -31.25
N ASP A 280 -20.00 30.81 -31.22
CA ASP A 280 -20.89 31.10 -30.08
C ASP A 280 -20.62 30.23 -28.84
N THR A 281 -20.09 29.02 -29.02
CA THR A 281 -19.76 28.14 -27.88
C THR A 281 -18.41 28.52 -27.25
N ALA A 282 -17.48 29.05 -28.05
CA ALA A 282 -16.20 29.59 -27.54
C ALA A 282 -16.41 30.88 -26.73
N TYR A 283 -17.38 31.72 -27.10
CA TYR A 283 -17.65 32.99 -26.41
C TYR A 283 -18.15 32.81 -24.97
N VAL A 284 -18.92 31.75 -24.70
CA VAL A 284 -19.40 31.43 -23.34
C VAL A 284 -18.27 30.94 -22.43
N TRP A 285 -17.26 30.25 -22.97
CA TRP A 285 -16.10 29.78 -22.20
C TRP A 285 -15.03 30.85 -21.97
N HIS A 286 -14.93 31.87 -22.83
CA HIS A 286 -14.00 32.99 -22.63
C HIS A 286 -14.59 34.11 -21.74
N SER A 287 -15.89 34.04 -21.41
CA SER A 287 -16.61 35.08 -20.65
C SER A 287 -17.00 34.67 -19.23
N LEU A 288 -16.54 33.50 -18.77
CA LEU A 288 -16.58 33.01 -17.38
C LEU A 288 -15.14 32.94 -16.90
#